data_AF-X0W965-F1
#
_entry.id   AF-X0W965-F1
#
_cell.length_a   1.000
_cell.length_b   1.000
_cell.length_c   1.000
_cell.angle_alpha   90.00
_cell.angle_beta   90.00
_cell.angle_gamma   90.00
#
_symmetry.space_group_name_H-M   'P 1'
#
loop_
_entity.id
_entity.type
_entity.pdbx_description
1 polymer ?
#
loop_
_entity_poly.entity_id
_entity_poly.type
_entity_poly.pdbx_seq_one_letter_code
_entity_poly.pdbx_strand_id
1 'polypeptide(L)'
;MVKMDFEKATGIMKKLHKNGVRIIVFEGGEPLLWKDRKEQKGIGDLIEEAKKSFFFVCITTNGTLPYDNIEPDIFFVSLDGLKLTHDHIRGESFEKIISNID
;
A
#
# COMPACT_ATOMS: atom_id res chain seq x y z
N MET A 1 14.63 -6.76 -13.00
CA MET A 1 13.59 -6.36 -12.03
C MET A 1 12.28 -6.21 -12.78
N VAL A 2 11.28 -7.04 -12.51
CA VAL A 2 9.98 -6.95 -13.19
C VAL A 2 9.33 -5.63 -12.77
N LYS A 3 9.27 -4.64 -13.65
CA LYS A 3 8.49 -3.42 -13.42
C LYS A 3 7.02 -3.79 -13.59
N MET A 4 6.23 -3.62 -12.54
CA MET A 4 4.78 -3.71 -12.59
C MET A 4 4.25 -2.35 -13.02
N ASP A 5 3.65 -2.26 -14.21
CA ASP A 5 2.89 -1.09 -14.68
C ASP A 5 1.40 -1.25 -14.36
N PHE A 6 0.64 -0.17 -14.56
CA PHE A 6 -0.77 -0.11 -14.17
C PHE A 6 -1.60 -1.17 -14.91
N GLU A 7 -1.41 -1.30 -16.22
CA GLU A 7 -2.11 -2.29 -17.03
C GLU A 7 -1.89 -3.71 -16.50
N LYS A 8 -0.64 -4.08 -16.18
CA LYS A 8 -0.34 -5.41 -15.66
C LYS A 8 -0.91 -5.63 -14.27
N ALA A 9 -0.83 -4.63 -13.38
CA ALA A 9 -1.40 -4.72 -12.04
C ALA A 9 -2.93 -4.92 -12.09
N THR A 10 -3.63 -4.11 -12.89
CA THR A 10 -5.09 -4.23 -13.05
C THR A 10 -5.50 -5.53 -13.75
N GLY A 11 -4.71 -6.03 -14.70
CA GLY A 11 -4.90 -7.35 -15.29
C GLY A 11 -4.81 -8.49 -14.27
N ILE A 12 -3.86 -8.42 -13.33
CA ILE A 12 -3.75 -9.37 -12.22
C ILE A 12 -4.97 -9.26 -11.29
N MET A 13 -5.37 -8.04 -10.93
CA MET A 13 -6.56 -7.80 -10.10
C MET A 13 -7.82 -8.42 -10.71
N LYS A 14 -8.05 -8.22 -12.01
CA LYS A 14 -9.18 -8.83 -12.74
C LYS A 14 -9.14 -10.36 -12.71
N LYS A 15 -7.96 -10.96 -12.89
CA LYS A 15 -7.77 -12.41 -12.82
C LYS A 15 -8.04 -12.96 -11.41
N LEU A 16 -7.55 -12.29 -10.37
CA LEU A 16 -7.79 -12.66 -8.98
C LEU A 16 -9.28 -12.60 -8.64
N HIS A 17 -9.96 -11.51 -9.00
CA HIS A 17 -11.39 -11.36 -8.75
C HIS A 17 -12.22 -12.43 -9.49
N LYS A 18 -11.89 -12.71 -10.76
CA LYS A 18 -12.53 -13.79 -11.56
C LYS A 18 -12.37 -15.16 -10.88
N ASN A 19 -11.25 -15.39 -10.20
CA ASN A 19 -10.97 -16.62 -9.46
C ASN A 19 -11.58 -16.67 -8.05
N GLY A 20 -12.43 -15.70 -7.69
CA GLY A 20 -13.16 -15.71 -6.42
C GLY A 20 -12.49 -14.95 -5.28
N VAL A 21 -11.34 -14.30 -5.50
CA VAL A 21 -10.70 -13.46 -4.47
C VAL A 21 -11.56 -12.21 -4.22
N ARG A 22 -11.75 -11.85 -2.94
CA ARG A 22 -12.60 -10.72 -2.51
C ARG A 22 -11.89 -9.70 -1.62
N ILE A 23 -10.71 -10.03 -1.12
CA ILE A 23 -9.85 -9.12 -0.36
C ILE A 23 -8.54 -9.00 -1.13
N ILE A 24 -8.06 -7.77 -1.31
CA ILE A 24 -6.73 -7.51 -1.87
C ILE A 24 -5.94 -6.67 -0.88
N VAL A 25 -4.67 -7.01 -0.71
CA VAL A 25 -3.74 -6.26 0.13
C VAL A 25 -2.58 -5.82 -0.74
N PHE A 26 -2.35 -4.52 -0.82
CA PHE A 26 -1.19 -3.93 -1.49
C PHE A 26 0.01 -3.97 -0.55
N GLU A 27 0.97 -4.81 -0.91
CA GLU A 27 2.20 -5.11 -0.19
C GLU A 27 3.41 -4.78 -1.09
N GLY A 28 4.62 -4.90 -0.56
CA GLY A 28 5.86 -4.76 -1.34
C GLY A 28 7.01 -4.21 -0.50
N GLY A 29 7.97 -3.52 -1.14
CA GLY A 29 8.95 -2.71 -0.42
C GLY A 29 8.24 -1.61 0.39
N GLU A 30 8.01 -0.44 -0.20
CA GLU A 30 7.07 0.54 0.33
C GLU A 30 6.03 0.85 -0.76
N PRO A 31 4.78 0.35 -0.63
CA PRO A 31 3.75 0.51 -1.67
C PRO A 31 3.45 1.96 -2.03
N LEU A 32 3.57 2.91 -1.09
CA LEU A 32 3.36 4.34 -1.35
C LEU A 32 4.39 4.93 -2.33
N LEU A 33 5.53 4.25 -2.55
CA LEU A 33 6.52 4.61 -3.56
C LEU A 33 6.18 4.08 -4.96
N TRP A 34 5.18 3.20 -5.10
CA TRP A 34 4.82 2.65 -6.39
C TRP A 34 4.31 3.75 -7.32
N LYS A 35 4.93 3.83 -8.51
CA LYS A 35 4.53 4.74 -9.58
C LYS A 35 4.68 4.04 -10.92
N ASP A 36 3.64 4.09 -11.73
CA ASP A 36 3.76 3.78 -13.15
C ASP A 36 4.27 5.01 -13.89
N ARG A 37 5.51 4.95 -14.39
CA ARG A 37 6.12 6.04 -15.14
C ARG A 37 5.52 6.25 -16.53
N LYS A 38 4.83 5.25 -17.10
CA LYS A 38 4.21 5.37 -18.42
C LYS A 38 2.93 6.20 -18.37
N GLU A 39 2.08 5.88 -17.41
CA GLU A 39 0.75 6.49 -17.26
C GLU A 39 0.70 7.60 -16.19
N GLN A 40 1.83 7.89 -15.53
CA GLN A 40 1.93 8.83 -14.41
C GLN A 40 0.98 8.51 -13.24
N LYS A 41 0.71 7.22 -13.01
CA LYS A 41 -0.19 6.74 -11.96
C LYS A 41 0.56 6.38 -10.70
N GLY A 42 -0.08 6.56 -9.55
CA GLY A 42 0.40 6.17 -8.23
C GLY A 42 -0.41 5.02 -7.64
N ILE A 43 -0.07 4.63 -6.42
CA ILE A 43 -0.78 3.55 -5.70
C ILE A 43 -2.26 3.87 -5.49
N GLY A 44 -2.63 5.15 -5.37
CA GLY A 44 -4.02 5.61 -5.28
C GLY A 44 -4.88 5.14 -6.46
N ASP A 45 -4.36 5.23 -7.68
CA ASP A 45 -5.08 4.76 -8.88
C ASP A 45 -5.35 3.24 -8.84
N LEU A 46 -4.42 2.45 -8.26
CA LEU A 46 -4.61 1.01 -8.10
C LEU A 46 -5.65 0.70 -7.02
N ILE A 47 -5.67 1.47 -5.93
CA ILE A 47 -6.67 1.36 -4.87
C ILE A 47 -8.06 1.66 -5.43
N GLU A 48 -8.22 2.76 -6.17
CA GLU A 48 -9.48 3.14 -6.81
C GLU A 48 -9.99 2.06 -7.77
N GLU A 49 -9.10 1.49 -8.58
CA GLU A 49 -9.47 0.40 -9.49
C GLU A 49 -9.85 -0.87 -8.73
N ALA A 50 -9.13 -1.22 -7.66
CA ALA A 50 -9.44 -2.37 -6.82
C ALA A 50 -10.81 -2.26 -6.15
N LYS A 51 -11.18 -1.07 -5.65
CA LYS A 51 -12.47 -0.82 -4.96
C LYS A 51 -13.69 -1.08 -5.86
N LYS A 52 -13.51 -1.15 -7.19
CA LYS A 52 -14.59 -1.51 -8.12
C LYS A 52 -14.97 -2.99 -8.08
N SER A 53 -14.10 -3.86 -7.55
CA SER A 53 -14.27 -5.32 -7.63
C SER A 53 -14.07 -6.06 -6.31
N PHE A 54 -13.20 -5.58 -5.43
CA PHE A 54 -12.92 -6.24 -4.14
C PHE A 54 -13.82 -5.69 -3.04
N PHE A 55 -14.15 -6.52 -2.05
CA PHE A 55 -14.93 -6.14 -0.87
C PHE A 55 -14.08 -5.38 0.15
N PHE A 56 -12.79 -5.71 0.23
CA PHE A 56 -11.81 -4.99 1.04
C PHE A 56 -10.52 -4.78 0.24
N VAL A 57 -10.06 -3.55 0.25
CA VAL A 57 -8.82 -3.08 -0.35
C VAL A 57 -7.94 -2.53 0.75
N CYS A 58 -6.91 -3.27 1.12
CA CYS A 58 -5.99 -2.90 2.20
C CYS A 58 -4.62 -2.52 1.63
N ILE A 59 -3.84 -1.77 2.41
CA ILE A 59 -2.43 -1.47 2.10
C ILE A 59 -1.58 -1.67 3.35
N THR A 60 -0.39 -2.23 3.17
CA THR A 60 0.61 -2.34 4.23
C THR A 60 1.74 -1.35 3.96
N THR A 61 2.02 -0.45 4.90
CA THR A 61 3.05 0.59 4.77
C THR A 61 4.00 0.59 5.96
N ASN A 62 5.22 1.05 5.74
CA ASN A 62 6.15 1.37 6.83
C ASN A 62 5.75 2.67 7.56
N GLY A 63 4.74 3.41 7.09
CA GLY A 63 4.18 4.58 7.75
C GLY A 63 5.05 5.83 7.68
N THR A 64 6.15 5.82 6.91
CA THR A 64 7.10 6.94 6.87
C THR A 64 6.80 8.00 5.82
N LEU A 65 5.80 7.77 4.96
CA LEU A 65 5.33 8.71 3.94
C LEU A 65 3.90 9.15 4.28
N PRO A 66 3.51 10.38 3.91
CA PRO A 66 2.10 10.79 4.00
C PRO A 66 1.25 9.95 3.04
N TYR A 67 0.03 9.64 3.47
CA TYR A 67 -0.94 8.81 2.73
C TYR A 67 -2.38 9.30 2.92
N ASP A 68 -2.55 10.57 3.30
CA ASP A 68 -3.82 11.27 3.44
C ASP A 68 -4.57 11.45 2.10
N ASN A 69 -3.86 11.30 0.98
CA ASN A 69 -4.40 11.45 -0.37
C ASN A 69 -4.90 10.14 -1.01
N ILE A 70 -4.93 9.03 -0.26
CA ILE A 70 -5.43 7.73 -0.74
C ILE A 70 -6.43 7.13 0.25
N GLU A 71 -7.38 6.33 -0.25
CA GLU A 71 -8.51 5.82 0.55
C GLU A 71 -8.71 4.30 0.43
N PRO A 72 -7.77 3.46 0.92
CA PRO A 72 -8.04 2.04 1.13
C PRO A 72 -9.05 1.85 2.27
N ASP A 73 -9.64 0.65 2.37
CA ASP A 73 -10.54 0.32 3.47
C ASP A 73 -9.79 0.14 4.80
N ILE A 74 -8.53 -0.33 4.74
CA ILE A 74 -7.67 -0.53 5.91
C ILE A 74 -6.22 -0.18 5.57
N PHE A 75 -5.59 0.59 6.46
CA PHE A 75 -4.13 0.75 6.53
C PHE A 75 -3.55 -0.19 7.58
N PHE A 76 -2.61 -1.04 7.18
CA PHE A 76 -1.73 -1.77 8.09
C PHE A 76 -0.40 -1.03 8.21
N VAL A 77 -0.15 -0.43 9.36
CA VAL A 77 1.10 0.31 9.62
C VAL A 77 2.07 -0.56 10.41
N SER A 78 3.28 -0.71 9.88
CA SER A 78 4.30 -1.55 10.49
C SER A 78 4.98 -0.85 11.69
N LEU A 79 4.69 -1.30 12.90
CA LEU A 79 5.32 -0.85 14.15
C LEU A 79 5.85 -2.03 14.96
N ASP A 80 7.18 -2.21 14.99
CA ASP A 80 7.83 -3.38 15.64
C ASP A 80 8.10 -3.18 17.15
N GLY A 81 7.21 -2.47 17.85
CA GLY A 81 7.31 -2.20 19.28
C GLY A 81 7.20 -0.72 19.64
N LEU A 82 7.44 -0.40 20.91
CA LEU A 82 7.54 0.99 21.37
C LEU A 82 8.82 1.64 20.82
N LYS A 83 8.89 2.97 20.89
CA LYS A 83 9.96 3.81 20.33
C LYS A 83 11.35 3.18 20.32
N LEU A 84 11.90 2.85 21.49
CA LEU A 84 13.27 2.33 21.59
C LEU A 84 13.47 1.01 20.83
N THR A 85 12.49 0.10 20.89
CA THR A 85 12.56 -1.20 20.21
C THR A 85 12.35 -1.05 18.71
N HIS A 86 11.37 -0.24 18.30
CA HIS A 86 11.12 0.05 16.90
C HIS A 86 12.32 0.71 16.24
N ASP A 87 12.85 1.77 16.85
CA ASP A 87 13.95 2.55 16.30
C ASP A 87 15.23 1.70 16.18
N HIS A 88 15.42 0.74 17.09
CA HIS A 88 16.51 -0.23 17.01
C HIS A 88 16.37 -1.20 15.82
N ILE A 89 15.15 -1.64 15.50
CA ILE A 89 14.89 -2.64 14.44
C ILE A 89 14.82 -1.98 13.06
N ARG A 90 14.13 -0.84 12.95
CA ARG A 90 13.74 -0.21 11.67
C ARG A 90 14.43 1.12 11.39
N GLY A 91 15.25 1.62 12.31
CA GLY A 91 15.80 2.98 12.28
C GLY A 91 14.86 4.00 12.92
N GLU A 92 15.33 5.24 13.13
CA GLU A 92 14.63 6.32 13.85
C GLU A 92 13.37 6.84 13.13
N SER A 93 12.35 6.00 13.00
CA SER A 93 11.10 6.26 12.29
C SER A 93 9.87 6.32 13.18
N PHE A 94 9.96 5.90 14.45
CA PHE A 94 8.78 5.77 15.31
C PHE A 94 7.95 7.06 15.37
N GLU A 95 8.57 8.19 15.72
CA GLU A 95 7.87 9.49 15.86
C GLU A 95 7.23 9.93 14.54
N LYS A 96 7.91 9.71 13.42
CA LYS A 96 7.41 10.05 12.08
C LYS A 96 6.19 9.22 11.70
N ILE A 97 6.19 7.94 12.08
CA ILE A 97 5.06 7.05 11.85
C ILE A 97 3.86 7.51 12.68
N ILE A 98 4.06 7.79 13.97
CA ILE A 98 2.99 8.29 14.84
C ILE A 98 2.40 9.60 14.29
N SER A 99 3.23 10.54 13.84
CA SER A 99 2.74 11.80 13.25
C SER A 99 1.96 11.65 11.94
N ASN A 100 2.08 10.52 11.24
CA ASN A 100 1.29 10.24 10.04
C ASN A 100 0.00 9.47 10.37
N ILE A 101 -0.14 8.95 11.58
CA ILE A 101 -1.34 8.25 12.06
C ILE A 101 -2.30 9.22 12.77
N ASP A 102 -1.74 10.14 13.57
CA ASP A 102 -2.48 11.16 14.35
C ASP A 102 -3.15 12.23 13.48
#